data_AF-A0A353RKE4-F1
#
_entry.id   AF-A0A353RKE4-F1
#
_cell.length_a   1.000
_cell.length_b   1.000
_cell.length_c   1.000
_cell.angle_alpha   90.00
_cell.angle_beta   90.00
_cell.angle_gamma   90.00
#
_symmetry.space_group_name_H-M   'P 1'
#
loop_
_entity.id
_entity.type
_entity.pdbx_description
1 polymer ?
#
loop_
_entity_poly.entity_id
_entity_poly.type
_entity_poly.pdbx_seq_one_letter_code
_entity_poly.pdbx_strand_id
1 'polypeptide(L)'
;NFYWATNNASRGRQDIVIYQFPYTTEKVFEKDSLISIRNKELGKYIKGSFDSEMTTATRVYSPDYRTMELDGIFRAELRGLWEMSTDMMGGPFVMHAFVNDNTGMVVVVEVYVYAPEMNKRNLMRSLEATLYTISLPKPKEAVIEG
;
A
#
# COMPACT_ATOMS: atom_id res chain seq x y z
N ASN A 1 7.57 -6.81 10.33
CA ASN A 1 8.09 -6.01 9.20
C ASN A 1 6.98 -5.11 8.70
N PHE A 2 6.75 -4.03 9.43
CA PHE A 2 5.76 -3.00 9.11
C PHE A 2 6.39 -1.66 9.45
N TYR A 3 6.35 -0.73 8.51
CA TYR A 3 6.89 0.62 8.64
C TYR A 3 5.83 1.60 8.21
N TRP A 4 5.62 2.63 9.02
CA TRP A 4 4.71 3.72 8.72
C TRP A 4 5.44 5.04 8.97
N ALA A 5 5.46 5.89 7.95
CA ALA A 5 6.03 7.22 8.00
C ALA A 5 4.96 8.24 7.62
N THR A 6 4.98 9.39 8.28
CA THR A 6 3.98 10.44 8.10
C THR A 6 4.64 11.80 8.20
N ASN A 7 4.10 12.80 7.49
CA ASN A 7 4.52 14.19 7.63
C ASN A 7 3.94 14.88 8.88
N ASN A 8 3.09 14.20 9.66
CA ASN A 8 2.42 14.72 10.87
C ASN A 8 1.63 16.03 10.64
N ALA A 9 1.29 16.36 9.40
CA ALA A 9 0.55 17.58 9.11
C ALA A 9 -0.89 17.50 9.65
N SER A 10 -1.35 18.54 10.34
CA SER A 10 -2.72 18.62 10.86
C SER A 10 -3.78 18.74 9.76
N ARG A 11 -3.37 19.22 8.59
CA ARG A 11 -4.16 19.26 7.35
C ARG A 11 -3.28 18.83 6.19
N GLY A 12 -3.77 17.95 5.31
CA GLY A 12 -2.97 17.44 4.19
C GLY A 12 -1.92 16.42 4.62
N ARG A 13 -2.26 15.56 5.60
CA ARG A 13 -1.37 14.49 6.05
C ARG A 13 -1.11 13.54 4.90
N GLN A 14 0.16 13.23 4.70
CA GLN A 14 0.66 12.29 3.71
C GLN A 14 1.36 11.18 4.46
N ASP A 15 0.98 9.96 4.14
CA ASP A 15 1.43 8.78 4.85
C ASP A 15 1.96 7.77 3.82
N ILE A 16 3.05 7.09 4.20
CA ILE A 16 3.62 5.98 3.45
C ILE A 16 3.71 4.78 4.39
N VAL A 17 3.24 3.63 3.93
CA VAL A 17 3.30 2.37 4.64
C VAL A 17 4.04 1.35 3.80
N ILE A 18 4.96 0.62 4.43
CA ILE A 18 5.70 -0.48 3.83
C ILE A 18 5.58 -1.69 4.74
N TYR A 19 5.12 -2.81 4.20
CA TYR A 19 5.08 -4.08 4.92
C TYR A 19 5.32 -5.25 3.97
N GLN A 20 5.57 -6.42 4.55
CA GLN A 20 5.81 -7.62 3.78
C GLN A 20 5.23 -8.86 4.45
N PHE A 21 4.90 -9.86 3.63
CA PHE A 21 4.40 -11.16 4.06
C PHE A 21 4.91 -12.27 3.12
N PRO A 22 4.93 -13.55 3.54
CA PRO A 22 5.45 -14.64 2.72
C PRO A 22 4.68 -14.81 1.42
N TYR A 23 5.39 -15.01 0.30
CA TYR A 23 4.76 -15.34 -0.97
C TYR A 23 4.42 -16.84 -1.01
N THR A 24 3.12 -17.17 -0.95
CA THR A 24 2.64 -18.56 -0.88
C THR A 24 1.93 -19.03 -2.15
N THR A 25 1.28 -18.13 -2.88
CA THR A 25 0.50 -18.45 -4.07
C THR A 25 0.24 -17.19 -4.89
N GLU A 26 0.10 -17.31 -6.21
CA GLU A 26 -0.28 -16.19 -7.09
C GLU A 26 -1.61 -15.53 -6.68
N LYS A 27 -2.51 -16.27 -6.02
CA LYS A 27 -3.80 -15.75 -5.53
C LYS A 27 -3.67 -14.59 -4.55
N VAL A 28 -2.49 -14.37 -3.96
CA VAL A 28 -2.24 -13.19 -3.13
C VAL A 28 -2.40 -11.89 -3.90
N PHE A 29 -2.20 -11.91 -5.22
CA PHE A 29 -2.30 -10.72 -6.08
C PHE A 29 -3.70 -10.48 -6.64
N GLU A 30 -4.68 -11.33 -6.34
CA GLU A 30 -6.08 -11.07 -6.66
C GLU A 30 -6.62 -9.88 -5.85
N LYS A 31 -7.49 -9.07 -6.46
CA LYS A 31 -8.04 -7.83 -5.88
C LYS A 31 -8.55 -8.03 -4.44
N ASP A 32 -9.43 -9.01 -4.22
CA ASP A 32 -10.07 -9.21 -2.92
C ASP A 32 -9.08 -9.75 -1.87
N SER A 33 -8.09 -10.54 -2.32
CA SER A 33 -7.00 -11.03 -1.48
C SER A 33 -6.14 -9.87 -0.96
N LEU A 34 -5.74 -8.95 -1.85
CA LEU A 34 -4.99 -7.75 -1.48
C LEU A 34 -5.78 -6.84 -0.53
N ILE A 35 -7.08 -6.63 -0.78
CA ILE A 35 -7.95 -5.87 0.13
C ILE A 35 -8.00 -6.52 1.50
N SER A 36 -8.16 -7.85 1.58
CA SER A 36 -8.21 -8.60 2.83
C SER A 36 -6.90 -8.47 3.62
N ILE A 37 -5.76 -8.63 2.95
CA ILE A 37 -4.43 -8.49 3.54
C ILE A 37 -4.21 -7.05 4.03
N ARG A 38 -4.54 -6.05 3.20
CA ARG A 38 -4.46 -4.62 3.56
C ARG A 38 -5.26 -4.33 4.82
N ASN A 39 -6.54 -4.71 4.85
CA ASN A 39 -7.42 -4.45 6.00
C ASN A 39 -6.89 -5.13 7.28
N LYS A 40 -6.35 -6.35 7.16
CA LYS A 40 -5.75 -7.06 8.30
C LYS A 40 -4.49 -6.35 8.83
N GLU A 41 -3.54 -6.03 7.96
CA GLU A 41 -2.26 -5.43 8.36
C GLU A 41 -2.44 -3.98 8.83
N LEU A 42 -3.13 -3.14 8.03
CA LEU A 42 -3.37 -1.74 8.41
C LEU A 42 -4.30 -1.64 9.61
N GLY A 43 -5.33 -2.47 9.69
CA GLY A 43 -6.23 -2.49 10.85
C GLY A 43 -5.50 -2.86 12.13
N LYS A 44 -4.50 -3.75 12.07
CA LYS A 44 -3.69 -4.12 13.24
C LYS A 44 -2.80 -2.97 13.74
N TYR A 45 -2.20 -2.19 12.83
CA TYR A 45 -1.14 -1.23 13.19
C TYR A 45 -1.56 0.24 13.16
N ILE A 46 -2.59 0.61 12.39
CA ILE A 46 -3.08 1.98 12.25
C ILE A 46 -4.43 2.09 12.96
N LYS A 47 -4.36 2.52 14.22
CA LYS A 47 -5.50 2.69 15.11
C LYS A 47 -5.88 4.17 15.24
N GLY A 48 -7.18 4.42 15.39
CA GLY A 48 -7.75 5.74 15.67
C GLY A 48 -8.27 5.84 17.10
N SER A 49 -9.10 6.85 17.36
CA SER A 49 -9.84 6.97 18.61
C SER A 49 -10.86 5.85 18.77
N PHE A 50 -11.29 5.55 20.01
CA PHE A 50 -12.35 4.58 20.30
C PHE A 50 -12.14 3.20 19.66
N ASP A 51 -10.90 2.68 19.72
CA ASP A 51 -10.49 1.41 19.13
C ASP A 51 -10.74 1.28 17.61
N SER A 52 -10.88 2.42 16.92
CA SER A 52 -11.06 2.44 15.47
C SER A 52 -9.84 1.87 14.76
N GLU A 53 -10.06 1.22 13.64
CA GLU A 53 -9.00 0.64 12.82
C GLU A 53 -9.16 0.98 11.35
N MET A 54 -8.03 1.13 10.66
CA MET A 54 -8.03 1.47 9.25
C MET A 54 -8.52 0.29 8.39
N THR A 55 -9.43 0.58 7.47
CA THR A 55 -9.95 -0.36 6.49
C THR A 55 -10.08 0.27 5.11
N THR A 56 -10.48 -0.53 4.13
CA THR A 56 -10.81 -0.10 2.77
C THR A 56 -12.31 0.16 2.69
N ALA A 57 -12.70 1.35 2.23
CA ALA A 57 -14.09 1.80 2.14
C ALA A 57 -14.84 1.19 0.94
N THR A 58 -14.87 -0.14 0.84
CA THR A 58 -15.44 -0.90 -0.29
C THR A 58 -16.93 -0.68 -0.49
N ARG A 59 -17.65 -0.29 0.57
CA ARG A 59 -19.09 0.07 0.51
C ARG A 59 -19.34 1.43 -0.14
N VAL A 60 -18.37 2.33 -0.07
CA VAL A 60 -18.44 3.68 -0.63
C VAL A 60 -17.90 3.70 -2.06
N TYR A 61 -16.80 2.98 -2.29
CA TYR A 61 -16.14 2.90 -3.59
C TYR A 61 -15.49 1.53 -3.78
N SER A 62 -15.80 0.86 -4.89
CA SER A 62 -15.09 -0.37 -5.26
C SER A 62 -13.68 0.00 -5.72
N PRO A 63 -12.60 -0.46 -5.05
CA PRO A 63 -11.25 -0.07 -5.43
C PRO A 63 -10.91 -0.45 -6.87
N ASP A 64 -10.20 0.41 -7.59
CA ASP A 64 -9.67 0.08 -8.91
C ASP A 64 -8.47 -0.84 -8.75
N TYR A 65 -8.43 -1.88 -9.58
CA TYR A 65 -7.35 -2.85 -9.60
C TYR A 65 -6.77 -2.94 -11.00
N ARG A 66 -5.46 -2.97 -11.10
CA ARG A 66 -4.75 -3.32 -12.33
C ARG A 66 -3.43 -3.99 -12.03
N THR A 67 -2.91 -4.68 -13.03
CA THR A 67 -1.54 -5.19 -13.01
C THR A 67 -0.70 -4.41 -14.02
N MET A 68 0.59 -4.36 -13.76
CA MET A 68 1.58 -3.78 -14.68
C MET A 68 2.93 -4.44 -14.47
N GLU A 69 3.80 -4.28 -15.46
CA GLU A 69 5.22 -4.61 -15.33
C GLU A 69 6.00 -3.30 -15.33
N LEU A 70 6.92 -3.15 -14.37
CA LEU A 70 7.80 -1.99 -14.26
C LEU A 70 9.20 -2.49 -13.93
N ASP A 71 10.16 -2.18 -14.79
CA ASP A 71 11.56 -2.65 -14.71
C ASP A 71 11.68 -4.18 -14.60
N GLY A 72 10.84 -4.92 -15.32
CA GLY A 72 10.81 -6.39 -15.30
C GLY A 72 10.15 -7.00 -14.06
N ILE A 73 9.55 -6.18 -13.19
CA ILE A 73 8.89 -6.62 -11.96
C ILE A 73 7.37 -6.54 -12.15
N PHE A 74 6.68 -7.67 -12.01
CA PHE A 74 5.23 -7.71 -11.92
C PHE A 74 4.74 -6.94 -10.68
N ARG A 75 3.74 -6.07 -10.89
CA ARG A 75 3.12 -5.26 -9.83
C ARG A 75 1.61 -5.35 -9.93
N ALA A 76 0.97 -5.63 -8.81
CA ALA A 76 -0.45 -5.38 -8.63
C ALA A 76 -0.64 -3.99 -8.00
N GLU A 77 -1.44 -3.15 -8.64
CA GLU A 77 -1.82 -1.83 -8.13
C GLU A 77 -3.29 -1.85 -7.70
N LEU A 78 -3.55 -1.33 -6.51
CA LEU A 78 -4.91 -1.06 -6.02
C LEU A 78 -5.04 0.43 -5.67
N ARG A 79 -6.13 1.05 -6.12
CA ARG A 79 -6.49 2.43 -5.79
C ARG A 79 -7.86 2.44 -5.17
N GLY A 80 -8.05 3.21 -4.11
CA GLY A 80 -9.35 3.28 -3.50
C GLY A 80 -9.46 4.33 -2.43
N LEU A 81 -10.48 4.17 -1.60
CA LEU A 81 -10.69 4.97 -0.42
C LEU A 81 -10.40 4.13 0.83
N TRP A 82 -9.67 4.72 1.77
CA TRP A 82 -9.53 4.21 3.12
C TRP A 82 -10.51 4.93 4.04
N GLU A 83 -10.91 4.24 5.10
CA GLU A 83 -11.74 4.79 6.18
C GLU A 83 -11.32 4.18 7.51
N MET A 84 -11.70 4.83 8.60
CA MET A 84 -11.62 4.26 9.94
C MET A 84 -12.95 3.59 10.28
N SER A 85 -12.92 2.43 10.93
CA SER A 85 -14.11 1.60 11.18
C SER A 85 -15.21 2.27 12.02
N THR A 86 -14.85 3.26 12.84
CA THR A 86 -15.76 3.94 13.81
C THR A 86 -15.58 5.46 13.82
N ASP A 87 -14.78 6.01 12.90
CA ASP A 87 -14.49 7.44 12.80
C ASP A 87 -14.71 7.92 11.36
N MET A 88 -15.10 9.18 11.20
CA MET A 88 -15.36 9.81 9.89
C MET A 88 -14.07 10.15 9.11
N MET A 89 -12.92 9.68 9.59
CA MET A 89 -11.64 9.84 8.89
C MET A 89 -11.55 8.91 7.68
N GLY A 90 -11.15 9.48 6.56
CA GLY A 90 -10.92 8.73 5.33
C GLY A 90 -10.28 9.55 4.23
N GLY A 91 -9.91 8.88 3.14
CA GLY A 91 -9.25 9.51 2.02
C GLY A 91 -8.81 8.54 0.94
N PRO A 92 -8.18 9.03 -0.13
CA PRO A 92 -7.65 8.19 -1.19
C PRO A 92 -6.36 7.48 -0.75
N PHE A 93 -6.15 6.28 -1.30
CA PHE A 93 -4.87 5.55 -1.25
C PHE A 93 -4.49 4.98 -2.63
N VAL A 94 -3.20 4.72 -2.82
CA VAL A 94 -2.66 3.90 -3.89
C VAL A 94 -1.66 2.92 -3.26
N MET A 95 -1.78 1.63 -3.57
CA MET A 95 -0.85 0.61 -3.10
C MET A 95 -0.29 -0.20 -4.26
N HIS A 96 0.99 -0.54 -4.19
CA HIS A 96 1.66 -1.49 -5.08
C HIS A 96 2.07 -2.72 -4.27
N ALA A 97 1.81 -3.91 -4.81
CA ALA A 97 2.28 -5.17 -4.28
C ALA A 97 3.12 -5.90 -5.35
N PHE A 98 4.28 -6.40 -4.95
CA PHE A 98 5.20 -7.14 -5.83
C PHE A 98 6.05 -8.13 -5.04
N VAL A 99 6.56 -9.16 -5.72
CA VAL A 99 7.45 -10.15 -5.10
C VAL A 99 8.87 -9.57 -5.02
N ASN A 100 9.52 -9.76 -3.88
CA ASN A 100 10.96 -9.62 -3.75
C ASN A 100 11.61 -11.00 -3.82
N ASP A 101 12.06 -11.37 -5.02
CA ASP A 101 12.63 -12.69 -5.34
C ASP A 101 13.86 -13.03 -4.49
N ASN A 102 14.58 -12.03 -4.00
CA ASN A 102 15.72 -12.24 -3.10
C ASN A 102 15.32 -12.82 -1.74
N THR A 103 14.04 -12.68 -1.36
CA THR A 103 13.54 -13.02 -0.01
C THR A 103 12.33 -13.95 -0.03
N GLY A 104 11.70 -14.17 -1.18
CA GLY A 104 10.44 -14.92 -1.28
C GLY A 104 9.27 -14.23 -0.55
N MET A 105 9.33 -12.91 -0.38
CA MET A 105 8.31 -12.12 0.30
C MET A 105 7.56 -11.26 -0.71
N VAL A 106 6.25 -11.10 -0.51
CA VAL A 106 5.50 -10.02 -1.14
C VAL A 106 5.76 -8.75 -0.34
N VAL A 107 6.21 -7.70 -1.02
CA VAL A 107 6.36 -6.36 -0.47
C VAL A 107 5.17 -5.53 -0.91
N VAL A 108 4.56 -4.84 0.04
CA VAL A 108 3.50 -3.86 -0.21
C VAL A 108 4.02 -2.49 0.17
N VAL A 109 3.88 -1.54 -0.76
CA VAL A 109 4.11 -0.12 -0.50
C VAL A 109 2.83 0.64 -0.81
N GLU A 110 2.33 1.36 0.18
CA GLU A 110 1.10 2.13 0.09
C GLU A 110 1.36 3.59 0.42
N VAL A 111 0.71 4.47 -0.32
CA VAL A 111 0.60 5.88 0.00
C VAL A 111 -0.86 6.23 0.22
N TYR A 112 -1.17 7.00 1.27
CA TYR A 112 -2.51 7.52 1.51
C TYR A 112 -2.49 8.95 2.05
N VAL A 113 -3.60 9.65 1.85
CA VAL A 113 -3.73 11.05 2.27
C VAL A 113 -4.95 11.25 3.15
N TYR A 114 -4.77 12.02 4.22
CA TYR A 114 -5.84 12.63 5.00
C TYR A 114 -5.84 14.15 4.79
N ALA A 115 -6.81 14.67 4.04
CA ALA A 115 -6.87 16.08 3.69
C ALA A 115 -8.32 16.58 3.65
N PRO A 116 -8.99 16.72 4.81
CA PRO A 116 -10.34 17.28 4.85
C PRO A 116 -10.35 18.70 4.26
N GLU A 117 -11.39 19.03 3.49
CA GLU A 117 -11.64 20.38 2.91
C GLU A 117 -10.57 20.91 1.93
N MET A 118 -9.63 20.07 1.48
CA MET A 118 -8.57 20.45 0.54
C MET A 118 -8.67 19.69 -0.79
N ASN A 119 -8.07 20.24 -1.85
CA ASN A 119 -7.94 19.54 -3.13
C ASN A 119 -6.92 18.40 -3.01
N LYS A 120 -7.43 17.18 -2.80
CA LYS A 120 -6.64 15.96 -2.57
C LYS A 120 -5.86 15.49 -3.80
N ARG A 121 -6.24 15.93 -5.01
CA ARG A 121 -5.72 15.41 -6.28
C ARG A 121 -4.21 15.63 -6.42
N ASN A 122 -3.73 16.84 -6.13
CA ASN A 122 -2.32 17.17 -6.32
C ASN A 122 -1.43 16.48 -5.30
N LEU A 123 -1.90 16.37 -4.04
CA LEU A 123 -1.19 15.63 -2.98
C LEU A 123 -1.05 14.16 -3.34
N MET A 124 -2.14 13.52 -3.79
CA MET A 124 -2.08 12.11 -4.22
C MET A 124 -1.19 11.90 -5.43
N ARG A 125 -1.29 12.75 -6.46
CA ARG A 125 -0.45 12.64 -7.66
C ARG A 125 1.04 12.70 -7.33
N SER A 126 1.44 13.63 -6.45
CA SER A 126 2.83 13.74 -6.03
C SER A 126 3.30 12.54 -5.22
N LEU A 127 2.46 12.03 -4.31
CA LEU A 127 2.82 10.91 -3.44
C LEU A 127 2.90 9.59 -4.24
N GLU A 128 1.95 9.40 -5.15
CA GLU A 128 1.87 8.26 -6.06
C GLU A 128 3.12 8.12 -6.93
N ALA A 129 3.70 9.23 -7.42
CA ALA A 129 4.92 9.19 -8.23
C ALA A 129 6.07 8.44 -7.53
N THR A 130 6.12 8.48 -6.20
CA THR A 130 7.10 7.74 -5.37
C THR A 130 6.97 6.23 -5.54
N LEU A 131 5.78 5.70 -5.80
CA LEU A 131 5.57 4.26 -6.00
C LEU A 131 6.23 3.74 -7.28
N TYR A 132 6.32 4.60 -8.30
CA TYR A 132 6.91 4.26 -9.60
C TYR A 132 8.43 4.36 -9.62
N THR A 133 9.05 4.88 -8.55
CA THR A 133 10.51 4.94 -8.43
C THR A 133 11.09 3.80 -7.59
N ILE A 134 10.24 2.87 -7.11
CA ILE A 134 10.68 1.76 -6.26
C ILE A 134 11.44 0.74 -7.10
N SER A 135 12.71 0.51 -6.79
CA SER A 135 13.54 -0.55 -7.37
C SER A 135 14.00 -1.54 -6.30
N LEU A 136 14.03 -2.83 -6.63
CA LEU A 136 14.67 -3.84 -5.79
C LEU A 136 16.14 -4.03 -6.20
N PRO A 137 17.04 -4.29 -5.25
CA PRO A 137 18.40 -4.74 -5.58
C PRO A 137 18.32 -6.00 -6.46
N LYS A 138 19.14 -6.04 -7.51
CA LYS A 138 19.27 -7.27 -8.31
C LYS A 138 19.75 -8.41 -7.41
N PRO A 139 19.32 -9.66 -7.67
CA PRO A 139 19.90 -10.82 -7.01
C PRO A 139 21.41 -10.77 -7.13
N LYS A 140 22.12 -11.01 -6.02
CA LYS A 140 23.56 -11.27 -6.12
C LYS A 140 23.71 -12.48 -7.03
N GLU A 141 24.35 -12.30 -8.19
CA GLU A 141 24.76 -13.42 -9.01
C GLU A 141 25.56 -14.37 -8.10
N ALA A 142 25.13 -15.62 -8.03
CA ALA A 142 25.93 -16.64 -7.37
C ALA A 142 27.22 -16.76 -8.19
N VAL A 143 28.31 -16.23 -7.67
CA VAL A 143 29.64 -16.47 -8.23
C VAL A 143 29.92 -17.94 -8.00
N ILE A 144 29.69 -18.75 -9.04
CA ILE A 144 30.19 -20.12 -9.08
C ILE A 144 31.66 -19.98 -9.49
N GLU A 145 32.53 -19.85 -8.50
CA GLU A 145 33.95 -20.13 -8.72
C GLU A 145 34.06 -21.65 -8.98
N GLY A 146 34.43 -21.99 -10.23
CA GLY A 146 34.75 -23.35 -10.65
C GLY A 146 36.20 -23.71 -10.38
#